data_AF-A0AA90KP63-F1
#
_entry.id   AF-A0AA90KP63-F1
#
_cell.length_a   1.000
_cell.length_b   1.000
_cell.length_c   1.000
_cell.angle_alpha   90.00
_cell.angle_beta   90.00
_cell.angle_gamma   90.00
#
_symmetry.space_group_name_H-M   'P 1'
#
loop_
_entity.id
_entity.type
_entity.pdbx_description
1 polymer ?
#
loop_
_entity_poly.entity_id
_entity_poly.type
_entity_poly.pdbx_seq_one_letter_code
_entity_poly.pdbx_strand_id
1 'polypeptide(L)'
;MFDLNKEREAFLNTFQYYKGRRDIIFSHEHELFMTRSNNPSEIAQKEISNMNSRWDAWLRCAKHRDAELEKAKAQAVPEGYVLMPLEPTQEMLGAANLAPMPMVHIDSISGREKLRISTQYKAMVNVCKSGAEG
;
A
#
# COMPACT_ATOMS: atom_id res chain seq x y z
N MET A 1 -6.20 -5.58 -1.41
CA MET A 1 -7.59 -6.05 -1.54
C MET A 1 -7.94 -6.90 -0.33
N PHE A 2 -8.83 -6.33 0.48
CA PHE A 2 -9.36 -6.88 1.71
C PHE A 2 -9.91 -8.30 1.54
N ASP A 3 -9.39 -9.24 2.34
CA ASP A 3 -9.79 -10.65 2.35
C ASP A 3 -10.45 -10.97 3.70
N LEU A 4 -11.78 -11.03 3.68
CA LEU A 4 -12.58 -11.23 4.88
C LEU A 4 -12.33 -12.59 5.55
N ASN A 5 -11.99 -13.63 4.79
CA ASN A 5 -11.73 -14.95 5.36
C ASN A 5 -10.42 -14.95 6.14
N LYS A 6 -9.37 -14.32 5.61
CA LYS A 6 -8.09 -14.16 6.32
C LYS A 6 -8.24 -13.32 7.59
N GLU A 7 -8.99 -12.22 7.54
CA GLU A 7 -9.22 -11.38 8.72
C GLU A 7 -10.00 -12.13 9.80
N ARG A 8 -10.98 -12.94 9.40
CA ARG A 8 -11.72 -13.81 10.30
C ARG A 8 -10.80 -14.85 10.94
N GLU A 9 -10.02 -15.58 10.16
CA GLU A 9 -9.06 -16.55 10.70
C GLU A 9 -8.06 -15.91 11.66
N ALA A 10 -7.54 -14.73 11.33
CA ALA A 10 -6.63 -13.98 12.19
C ALA A 10 -7.30 -13.56 13.51
N PHE A 11 -8.52 -13.04 13.45
CA PHE A 11 -9.29 -12.67 14.64
C PHE A 11 -9.58 -13.89 15.53
N LEU A 12 -10.07 -14.97 14.93
CA LEU A 12 -10.38 -16.25 15.59
C LEU A 12 -9.13 -16.90 16.23
N ASN A 13 -7.96 -16.74 15.61
CA ASN A 13 -6.69 -17.20 16.16
C ASN A 13 -6.13 -16.30 17.27
N THR A 14 -6.46 -15.01 17.25
CA THR A 14 -6.06 -14.05 18.29
C THR A 14 -6.90 -14.24 19.55
N PHE A 15 -8.22 -14.34 19.41
CA PHE A 15 -9.15 -14.42 20.54
C PHE A 15 -9.56 -15.85 20.87
N GLN A 16 -8.61 -16.75 21.17
CA GLN A 16 -8.89 -18.20 21.27
C GLN A 16 -9.83 -18.63 22.41
N TYR A 17 -10.14 -17.75 23.37
CA TYR A 17 -10.92 -18.11 24.55
C TYR A 17 -12.35 -18.59 24.25
N TYR A 18 -12.92 -18.24 23.09
CA TYR A 18 -14.23 -18.77 22.68
C TYR A 18 -14.14 -20.22 22.16
N LYS A 19 -12.97 -20.73 21.75
CA LYS A 19 -12.81 -22.10 21.21
C LYS A 19 -13.12 -23.19 22.25
N GLY A 20 -12.93 -22.89 23.54
CA GLY A 20 -13.27 -23.79 24.64
C GLY A 20 -14.76 -23.80 25.00
N ARG A 21 -15.56 -22.92 24.40
CA ARG A 21 -16.96 -22.69 24.75
C ARG A 21 -17.91 -23.25 23.71
N ARG A 22 -18.78 -24.16 24.15
CA ARG A 22 -19.74 -24.86 23.26
C ARG A 22 -21.00 -24.04 22.97
N ASP A 23 -21.26 -23.02 23.79
CA ASP A 23 -22.44 -22.18 23.78
C ASP A 23 -22.31 -20.98 22.84
N ILE A 24 -21.10 -20.62 22.42
CA ILE A 24 -20.81 -19.50 21.51
C ILE A 24 -20.36 -20.04 20.16
N ILE A 25 -20.95 -19.53 19.08
CA ILE A 25 -20.55 -19.84 17.70
C ILE A 25 -20.35 -18.57 16.89
N PHE A 26 -19.49 -18.63 15.88
CA PHE A 26 -19.39 -17.58 14.87
C PHE A 26 -20.30 -17.93 13.68
N SER A 27 -21.35 -17.15 13.46
CA SER A 27 -22.24 -17.28 12.32
C SER A 27 -21.55 -16.73 11.07
N HIS A 28 -21.37 -17.58 10.06
CA HIS A 28 -20.71 -17.20 8.82
C HIS A 28 -21.63 -16.38 7.91
N GLU A 29 -22.94 -16.59 8.02
CA GLU A 29 -23.97 -15.88 7.26
C GLU A 29 -24.17 -14.46 7.78
N HIS A 30 -24.17 -14.31 9.11
CA HIS A 30 -24.43 -13.02 9.76
C HIS A 30 -23.13 -12.30 10.16
N GLU A 31 -21.98 -12.95 9.99
CA GLU A 31 -20.65 -12.45 10.34
C GLU A 31 -20.53 -11.94 11.78
N LEU A 32 -21.15 -12.66 12.72
CA LEU A 32 -21.20 -12.28 14.13
C LEU A 32 -21.24 -13.49 15.05
N PHE A 33 -20.83 -13.28 16.30
CA PHE A 33 -20.95 -14.26 17.37
C PHE A 33 -22.40 -14.36 17.83
N MET A 34 -22.86 -15.60 17.97
CA MET A 34 -24.20 -15.96 18.43
C MET A 34 -24.12 -17.04 19.51
N THR A 35 -25.18 -17.17 20.29
CA THR A 35 -25.34 -18.30 21.19
C THR A 35 -26.06 -19.46 20.49
N ARG A 36 -25.79 -20.70 20.91
CA ARG A 36 -26.62 -21.86 20.59
C ARG A 36 -27.84 -22.02 21.51
N SER A 37 -27.86 -21.33 22.65
CA SER A 37 -28.96 -21.44 23.62
C SER A 37 -30.14 -20.56 23.20
N ASN A 38 -31.35 -21.09 23.32
CA ASN A 38 -32.57 -20.29 23.18
C ASN A 38 -32.81 -19.36 24.37
N ASN A 39 -32.13 -19.60 25.50
CA ASN A 39 -32.20 -18.75 26.69
C ASN A 39 -30.78 -18.52 27.26
N PRO A 40 -29.98 -17.63 26.65
CA PRO A 40 -28.64 -17.33 27.12
C PRO A 40 -28.68 -16.54 28.42
N SER A 41 -27.78 -16.87 29.35
CA SER A 41 -27.60 -16.08 30.57
C SER A 41 -27.14 -14.66 30.24
N GLU A 42 -27.42 -13.70 31.13
CA GLU A 42 -26.98 -12.30 30.96
C GLU A 42 -25.46 -12.19 30.78
N ILE A 43 -24.70 -13.04 31.48
CA ILE A 43 -23.24 -13.13 31.34
C ILE A 43 -22.86 -13.52 29.91
N ALA A 44 -23.47 -14.57 29.36
CA ALA A 44 -23.20 -15.03 27.99
C ALA A 44 -23.61 -13.96 26.94
N GLN A 45 -24.74 -13.28 27.15
CA GLN A 45 -25.17 -12.18 26.28
C GLN A 45 -24.16 -11.03 26.27
N LYS A 46 -23.65 -10.63 27.45
CA LYS A 46 -22.64 -9.57 27.59
C LYS A 46 -21.33 -9.94 26.90
N GLU A 47 -20.92 -11.19 27.00
CA GLU A 47 -19.69 -11.68 26.35
C GLU A 47 -19.81 -11.74 24.82
N ILE A 48 -20.97 -12.17 24.30
CA ILE A 48 -21.27 -12.14 22.87
C ILE A 48 -21.26 -10.71 22.35
N SER A 49 -21.92 -9.78 23.06
CA SER A 49 -21.93 -8.37 22.72
C SER A 49 -20.50 -7.81 22.65
N ASN A 50 -19.67 -8.08 23.66
CA ASN A 50 -18.26 -7.68 23.69
C ASN A 50 -17.46 -8.28 22.51
N MET A 51 -17.67 -9.56 22.20
CA MET A 51 -17.01 -10.20 21.05
C MET A 51 -17.41 -9.56 19.72
N ASN A 52 -18.68 -9.24 19.54
CA ASN A 52 -19.17 -8.55 18.35
C ASN A 52 -18.61 -7.13 18.24
N SER A 53 -18.51 -6.39 19.36
CA SER A 53 -17.86 -5.08 19.36
C SER A 53 -16.39 -5.16 18.98
N ARG A 54 -15.66 -6.17 19.48
CA ARG A 54 -14.25 -6.40 19.11
C ARG A 54 -14.10 -6.78 17.64
N TRP A 55 -14.98 -7.62 17.13
CA TRP A 55 -15.00 -8.02 15.73
C TRP A 55 -15.30 -6.82 14.81
N ASP A 56 -16.30 -5.99 15.13
CA ASP A 56 -16.60 -4.78 14.37
C ASP A 56 -15.41 -3.80 14.36
N ALA A 57 -14.80 -3.57 15.52
CA ALA A 57 -13.60 -2.73 15.62
C ALA A 57 -12.43 -3.28 14.78
N TRP A 58 -12.19 -4.59 14.84
CA TRP A 58 -11.17 -5.26 14.03
C TRP A 58 -11.41 -5.02 12.54
N LEU A 59 -12.64 -5.26 12.08
CA LEU A 59 -13.02 -5.07 10.68
C LEU A 59 -12.83 -3.62 10.22
N ARG A 60 -13.19 -2.63 11.04
CA ARG A 60 -12.97 -1.21 10.73
C ARG A 60 -11.49 -0.91 10.54
N CYS A 61 -10.64 -1.39 11.45
CA CYS A 61 -9.20 -1.20 11.35
C CYS A 61 -8.60 -1.91 10.13
N ALA A 62 -9.03 -3.13 9.83
CA ALA A 62 -8.56 -3.88 8.68
C ALA A 62 -8.96 -3.22 7.36
N LYS A 63 -10.21 -2.74 7.24
CA LYS A 63 -10.68 -1.97 6.07
C LYS A 63 -9.93 -0.66 5.90
N HIS A 64 -9.70 0.07 6.99
CA HIS A 64 -8.90 1.31 6.94
C HIS A 64 -7.47 1.04 6.45
N ARG A 65 -6.84 -0.04 6.94
CA ARG A 65 -5.49 -0.43 6.53
C ARG A 65 -5.42 -0.80 5.04
N ASP A 66 -6.37 -1.57 4.54
CA ASP A 66 -6.41 -1.93 3.11
C ASP A 66 -6.63 -0.68 2.24
N ALA A 67 -7.50 0.24 2.67
CA ALA A 67 -7.73 1.51 1.95
C ALA A 67 -6.45 2.38 1.90
N GLU A 68 -5.73 2.51 3.01
CA GLU A 68 -4.45 3.24 3.04
C GLU A 68 -3.39 2.55 2.18
N LEU A 69 -3.35 1.22 2.16
CA LEU A 69 -2.44 0.46 1.30
C LEU A 69 -2.76 0.66 -0.18
N GLU A 70 -4.03 0.62 -0.58
CA GLU A 70 -4.43 0.87 -1.97
C GLU A 70 -4.18 2.33 -2.37
N LYS A 71 -4.37 3.29 -1.46
CA LYS A 71 -3.98 4.69 -1.68
C LYS A 71 -2.47 4.85 -1.85
N ALA A 72 -1.67 4.18 -1.03
CA ALA A 72 -0.21 4.18 -1.13
C ALA A 72 0.26 3.56 -2.46
N LYS A 73 -0.35 2.46 -2.90
CA LYS A 73 -0.09 1.86 -4.21
C LYS A 73 -0.46 2.79 -5.36
N ALA A 74 -1.58 3.51 -5.24
CA ALA A 74 -2.00 4.48 -6.26
C ALA A 74 -1.06 5.69 -6.34
N GLN A 75 -0.40 6.04 -5.23
CA GLN A 75 0.62 7.09 -5.17
C GLN A 75 2.03 6.57 -5.50
N ALA A 76 2.24 5.25 -5.51
CA ALA A 76 3.53 4.66 -5.81
C ALA A 76 3.86 4.84 -7.30
N VAL A 77 5.09 5.29 -7.56
CA VAL A 77 5.64 5.39 -8.90
C VAL A 77 5.94 3.98 -9.41
N PRO A 78 5.43 3.57 -10.58
CA PRO A 78 5.71 2.23 -11.11
C PRO A 78 7.22 2.01 -11.29
N GLU A 79 7.64 0.74 -11.23
CA GLU A 79 9.04 0.39 -11.46
C GLU A 79 9.49 0.86 -12.86
N GLY A 80 10.67 1.49 -12.92
CA GLY A 80 11.20 2.12 -14.14
C GLY A 80 10.74 3.56 -14.39
N TYR A 81 9.78 4.08 -13.62
CA TYR A 81 9.34 5.48 -13.68
C TYR A 81 9.95 6.31 -12.55
N VAL A 82 10.01 7.63 -12.73
CA VAL A 82 10.56 8.60 -11.78
C VAL A 82 9.66 9.84 -11.79
N LEU A 83 9.34 10.37 -10.61
CA LEU A 83 8.66 11.66 -10.52
C LEU A 83 9.64 12.78 -10.85
N MET A 84 9.24 13.64 -11.77
CA MET A 84 10.00 14.80 -12.20
C MET A 84 9.10 16.03 -12.11
N PRO A 85 9.64 17.22 -11.77
CA PRO A 85 8.87 18.45 -11.82
C PRO A 85 8.42 18.74 -13.26
N LEU A 86 7.26 19.41 -13.39
CA LEU A 86 6.70 19.76 -14.70
C LEU A 86 7.63 20.69 -15.50
N GLU A 87 8.32 21.57 -14.78
CA GLU A 87 9.36 22.44 -15.33
C GLU A 87 10.73 22.10 -14.71
N PRO A 88 11.82 22.05 -15.49
CA PRO A 88 13.15 21.77 -14.97
C PRO A 88 13.61 22.78 -13.92
N THR A 89 14.20 22.29 -12.82
CA THR A 89 14.86 23.16 -11.84
C THR A 89 16.20 23.66 -12.36
N GLN A 90 16.75 24.71 -11.73
CA GLN A 90 18.07 25.25 -12.09
C GLN A 90 19.19 24.21 -11.94
N GLU A 91 19.11 23.34 -10.94
CA GLU A 91 20.07 22.25 -10.75
C GLU A 91 20.01 21.23 -11.88
N MET A 92 18.80 20.88 -12.34
CA MET A 92 18.61 20.01 -13.50
C MET A 92 19.19 20.63 -14.77
N LEU A 93 18.92 21.92 -15.02
CA LEU A 93 19.48 22.63 -16.16
C LEU A 93 21.01 22.72 -16.09
N GLY A 94 21.57 22.96 -14.90
CA GLY A 94 23.01 22.92 -14.66
C GLY A 94 23.63 21.56 -15.00
N ALA A 95 23.00 20.46 -14.54
CA ALA A 95 23.47 19.11 -14.84
C ALA A 95 23.37 18.76 -16.32
N ALA A 96 22.32 19.21 -17.02
CA ALA A 96 22.20 19.07 -18.47
C ALA A 96 23.33 19.79 -19.21
N ASN A 97 23.68 21.01 -18.79
CA ASN A 97 24.75 21.78 -19.42
C ASN A 97 26.14 21.17 -19.19
N LEU A 98 26.35 20.50 -18.04
CA LEU A 98 27.60 19.83 -17.69
C LEU A 98 27.66 18.37 -18.15
N ALA A 99 26.60 17.85 -18.78
CA ALA A 99 26.54 16.46 -19.21
C ALA A 99 27.64 16.16 -20.24
N PRO A 100 28.48 15.13 -20.02
CA PRO A 100 29.59 14.83 -20.91
C PRO A 100 29.06 14.36 -22.26
N MET A 101 29.58 14.95 -23.35
CA MET A 101 29.25 14.48 -24.69
C MET A 101 29.85 13.09 -24.93
N PRO A 102 29.05 12.07 -25.28
CA PRO A 102 29.60 10.75 -25.51
C PRO A 102 30.43 10.77 -26.81
N MET A 103 31.68 10.33 -26.70
CA MET A 103 32.65 10.26 -27.80
C MET A 103 32.37 9.04 -28.69
N VAL A 104 31.16 8.95 -29.24
CA VAL A 104 30.73 7.87 -30.12
C VAL A 104 30.69 8.39 -31.56
N HIS A 105 31.28 7.64 -32.49
CA HIS A 105 31.20 7.98 -33.90
C HIS A 105 29.77 7.76 -34.39
N ILE A 106 29.12 8.85 -34.79
CA ILE A 106 27.79 8.83 -35.39
C ILE A 106 27.89 9.62 -36.70
N ASP A 107 27.53 8.95 -37.79
CA ASP A 107 27.65 9.48 -39.15
C ASP A 107 26.55 10.49 -39.48
N SER A 108 25.45 10.49 -38.71
CA SER A 108 24.35 11.43 -38.89
C SER A 108 24.39 12.57 -37.87
N ILE A 109 24.21 13.80 -38.37
CA ILE A 109 24.04 15.00 -37.53
C ILE A 109 22.85 14.81 -36.58
N SER A 110 21.75 14.24 -37.08
CA SER A 110 20.55 13.96 -36.29
C SER A 110 20.80 12.92 -35.18
N GLY A 111 21.66 11.93 -35.42
CA GLY A 111 22.02 10.93 -34.41
C GLY A 111 22.88 11.54 -33.29
N ARG A 112 23.82 12.43 -33.63
CA ARG A 112 24.62 13.16 -32.63
C ARG A 112 23.74 14.02 -31.73
N GLU A 113 22.75 14.71 -32.32
CA GLU A 113 21.82 15.55 -31.56
C GLU A 113 20.94 14.72 -30.60
N LYS A 114 20.38 13.60 -31.08
CA LYS A 114 19.60 12.69 -30.23
C LYS A 114 20.41 12.14 -29.05
N LEU A 115 21.67 11.79 -29.30
CA LEU A 115 22.59 11.31 -28.27
C LEU A 115 22.87 12.38 -27.21
N ARG A 116 23.08 13.64 -27.63
CA ARG A 116 23.24 14.79 -26.73
C ARG A 116 22.01 14.94 -25.83
N ILE A 117 20.82 15.06 -26.42
CA ILE A 117 19.57 15.24 -25.70
C ILE A 117 19.34 14.10 -24.69
N SER A 118 19.58 12.85 -25.10
CA SER A 118 19.44 11.68 -24.22
C SER A 118 20.39 11.75 -23.02
N THR A 119 21.64 12.18 -23.23
CA THR A 119 22.64 12.28 -22.17
C THR A 119 22.30 13.40 -21.19
N GLN A 120 21.85 14.54 -21.70
CA GLN A 120 21.37 15.67 -20.90
C GLN A 120 20.15 15.29 -20.05
N TYR A 121 19.16 14.64 -20.65
CA TYR A 121 17.97 14.15 -19.94
C TYR A 121 18.35 13.17 -18.83
N LYS A 122 19.28 12.24 -19.09
CA LYS A 122 19.77 11.29 -18.08
C LYS A 122 20.45 12.01 -16.91
N ALA A 123 21.23 13.05 -17.17
CA ALA A 123 21.84 13.86 -16.12
C ALA A 123 20.78 14.57 -15.25
N MET A 124 19.75 15.15 -15.87
CA MET A 124 18.63 15.79 -15.17
C MET A 124 17.88 14.79 -14.26
N VAL A 125 17.59 13.59 -14.78
CA VAL A 125 16.92 12.53 -14.00
C VAL A 125 17.76 12.09 -12.80
N ASN A 126 19.08 11.99 -12.95
CA ASN A 126 19.96 11.59 -11.86
C ASN A 126 19.95 12.60 -10.70
N VAL A 127 19.98 13.90 -11.00
CA VAL A 127 19.88 14.96 -9.97
C VAL A 127 18.51 14.94 -9.28
N CYS A 128 17.45 14.71 -10.04
CA CYS A 128 16.10 14.62 -9.48
C CYS A 128 15.96 13.44 -8.50
N LYS A 129 16.63 12.31 -8.76
CA LYS A 129 16.64 11.16 -7.83
C LYS A 129 17.39 11.45 -6.54
N SER A 130 18.53 12.13 -6.60
CA SER A 130 19.33 12.43 -5.39
C SER A 130 18.65 13.41 -4.43
N GLY A 131 17.73 14.26 -4.92
CA GLY A 131 16.97 15.18 -4.07
C GLY A 131 15.77 14.53 -3.35
N ALA A 132 15.39 13.30 -3.70
CA ALA A 132 14.23 12.61 -3.15
C ALA A 132 14.54 11.75 -1.89
N GLU A 133 15.79 11.70 -1.44
CA GLU A 133 16.24 10.94 -0.27
C GLU A 133 16.22 11.76 1.05
N GLY A 134 15.53 12.92 1.08
CA GLY A 134 15.43 13.83 2.23
C GLY A 134 14.13 13.74 3.01
#